data_AF-M1A9D3-F1
#
_entry.id   AF-M1A9D3-F1
#
_cell.length_a   1.000
_cell.length_b   1.000
_cell.length_c   1.000
_cell.angle_alpha   90.00
_cell.angle_beta   90.00
_cell.angle_gamma   90.00
#
_symmetry.space_group_name_H-M   'P 1'
#
loop_
_entity.id
_entity.type
_entity.pdbx_description
1 polymer ?
#
loop_
_entity_poly.entity_id
_entity_poly.type
_entity_poly.pdbx_seq_one_letter_code
_entity_poly.pdbx_strand_id
1 'polypeptide(L)'
;MEQAGEKRLLAFTKRGTATHSDFSYKKGDWLVFGSETKGLPPEALLDCKSESLGGGTLRIPMVETYVRCLNLSVSVGIAVYEASRQINYEQLQCPPDTCMDTETSFVTEDIFA
;
A
#
# COMPACT_ATOMS: atom_id res chain seq x y z
N MET A 1 -5.50 7.37 -16.63
CA MET A 1 -4.18 6.73 -16.39
C MET A 1 -4.44 5.27 -16.07
N GLU A 2 -4.37 4.43 -17.09
CA GLU A 2 -4.73 3.01 -17.02
C GLU A 2 -3.48 2.20 -16.70
N GLN A 3 -3.30 1.85 -15.44
CA GLN A 3 -2.18 1.02 -15.00
C GLN A 3 -2.56 -0.44 -15.28
N ALA A 4 -2.23 -0.89 -16.49
CA ALA A 4 -2.49 -2.22 -17.04
C ALA A 4 -1.54 -3.27 -16.43
N GLY A 5 -1.74 -3.57 -15.15
CA GLY A 5 -1.13 -4.71 -14.46
C GLY A 5 -2.21 -5.44 -13.67
N GLU A 6 -2.08 -6.77 -13.55
CA GLU A 6 -2.96 -7.64 -12.77
C GLU A 6 -3.02 -7.13 -11.31
N LYS A 7 -4.12 -6.44 -10.95
CA LYS A 7 -4.28 -5.82 -9.63
C LYS A 7 -4.69 -6.89 -8.64
N ARG A 8 -3.77 -7.27 -7.75
CA ARG A 8 -4.04 -8.25 -6.68
C ARG A 8 -4.50 -7.54 -5.42
N LEU A 9 -5.66 -7.93 -4.90
CA LEU A 9 -6.15 -7.49 -3.60
C LEU A 9 -5.53 -8.38 -2.51
N LEU A 10 -4.84 -7.76 -1.55
CA LEU A 10 -4.18 -8.43 -0.42
C LEU A 10 -4.85 -8.01 0.88
N ALA A 11 -5.66 -8.91 1.47
CA ALA A 11 -6.37 -8.59 2.71
C ALA A 11 -5.50 -8.84 3.93
N PHE A 12 -5.29 -7.82 4.76
CA PHE A 12 -4.63 -7.95 6.05
C PHE A 12 -5.64 -8.29 7.14
N THR A 13 -5.47 -9.46 7.75
CA THR A 13 -6.35 -9.95 8.81
C THR A 13 -5.58 -10.84 9.78
N LYS A 14 -5.99 -10.85 11.05
CA LYS A 14 -5.40 -11.68 12.09
C LYS A 14 -5.37 -13.17 11.72
N ARG A 15 -6.39 -13.61 10.97
CA ARG A 15 -6.56 -15.01 10.52
C ARG A 15 -6.03 -15.25 9.10
N GLY A 16 -5.11 -14.42 8.62
CA GLY A 16 -4.50 -14.55 7.31
C GLY A 16 -3.76 -15.88 7.16
N THR A 17 -3.74 -16.40 5.94
CA THR A 17 -3.12 -17.70 5.62
C THR A 17 -1.62 -17.60 5.44
N ALA A 18 -1.11 -16.46 4.98
CA ALA A 18 0.32 -16.23 4.77
C ALA A 18 0.84 -15.12 5.70
N THR A 19 2.11 -15.23 6.10
CA THR A 19 2.81 -14.18 6.83
C THR A 19 3.14 -13.04 5.88
N HIS A 20 2.91 -11.79 6.29
CA HIS A 20 3.15 -10.62 5.46
C HIS A 20 4.59 -10.51 4.91
N SER A 21 5.60 -11.00 5.63
CA SER A 21 7.01 -10.97 5.22
C SER A 21 7.40 -12.08 4.25
N ASP A 22 6.67 -13.19 4.25
CA ASP A 22 6.96 -14.35 3.37
C ASP A 22 6.24 -14.23 2.02
N PHE A 23 5.33 -13.26 1.91
CA PHE A 23 4.59 -12.97 0.69
C PHE A 23 5.46 -12.18 -0.29
N SER A 24 5.34 -12.48 -1.59
CA SER A 24 6.04 -11.76 -2.66
C SER A 24 5.18 -10.62 -3.22
N TYR A 25 5.46 -9.40 -2.75
CA TYR A 25 4.77 -8.19 -3.23
C TYR A 25 5.23 -7.81 -4.64
N LYS A 26 4.31 -7.20 -5.38
CA LYS A 26 4.52 -6.68 -6.73
C LYS A 26 3.98 -5.26 -6.82
N LYS A 27 4.54 -4.48 -7.75
CA LYS A 27 4.00 -3.18 -8.11
C LYS A 27 2.57 -3.33 -8.60
N GLY A 28 1.67 -2.52 -8.04
CA GLY A 28 0.24 -2.59 -8.34
C GLY A 28 -0.58 -3.51 -7.43
N ASP A 29 0.02 -4.11 -6.41
CA ASP A 29 -0.72 -4.78 -5.33
C ASP A 29 -1.50 -3.76 -4.48
N TRP A 30 -2.71 -4.13 -4.08
CA TRP A 30 -3.58 -3.31 -3.23
C TRP A 30 -3.66 -3.93 -1.84
N LEU A 31 -3.18 -3.19 -0.85
CA LEU A 31 -3.22 -3.61 0.55
C LEU A 31 -4.56 -3.21 1.17
N VAL A 32 -5.39 -4.20 1.49
CA VAL A 32 -6.76 -3.98 2.00
C VAL A 32 -6.79 -4.20 3.50
N PHE A 33 -7.24 -3.17 4.22
CA PHE A 33 -7.40 -3.21 5.67
C PHE A 33 -8.86 -2.98 6.07
N GLY A 34 -9.23 -3.63 7.17
CA GLY A 34 -10.55 -3.48 7.76
C GLY A 34 -10.61 -2.30 8.71
N SER A 35 -11.82 -1.93 9.12
CA SER A 35 -11.99 -0.98 10.22
C SER A 35 -11.42 -1.56 11.53
N GLU A 36 -10.89 -0.71 12.41
CA GLU A 36 -10.33 -1.14 13.69
C GLU A 36 -11.35 -1.87 14.56
N THR A 37 -12.62 -1.47 14.50
CA THR A 37 -13.69 -2.07 15.31
C THR A 37 -14.31 -3.31 14.68
N LYS A 38 -14.56 -3.31 13.36
CA LYS A 38 -15.35 -4.36 12.68
C LYS A 38 -14.51 -5.29 11.80
N GLY A 39 -13.25 -4.96 11.54
CA GLY A 39 -12.42 -5.69 10.58
C GLY A 39 -12.88 -5.48 9.13
N LEU A 40 -12.48 -6.40 8.24
CA LEU A 40 -12.97 -6.45 6.85
C LEU A 40 -14.35 -7.14 6.81
N PRO A 41 -15.29 -6.64 5.99
CA PRO A 41 -16.54 -7.35 5.74
C PRO A 41 -16.26 -8.69 5.03
N PRO A 42 -17.10 -9.72 5.24
CA PRO A 42 -16.92 -11.03 4.62
C PRO A 42 -16.83 -10.98 3.10
N GLU A 43 -17.60 -10.11 2.45
CA GLU A 43 -17.61 -9.91 1.00
C GLU A 43 -16.23 -9.49 0.48
N ALA A 44 -15.61 -8.47 1.10
CA ALA A 44 -14.27 -8.04 0.72
C ALA A 44 -13.20 -9.12 0.95
N LEU A 45 -13.36 -9.95 2.00
CA LEU A 45 -12.47 -11.10 2.23
C LEU A 45 -12.64 -12.18 1.17
N LEU A 46 -13.84 -12.37 0.63
CA LEU A 46 -14.10 -13.31 -0.47
C LEU A 46 -13.46 -12.79 -1.75
N ASP A 47 -13.60 -11.50 -2.06
CA ASP A 47 -12.97 -10.89 -3.24
C ASP A 47 -11.44 -11.03 -3.21
N CYS A 48 -10.82 -10.81 -2.04
CA CYS A 48 -9.38 -10.98 -1.86
C CYS A 48 -8.91 -12.45 -1.93
N LYS A 49 -9.83 -13.42 -1.82
CA LYS A 49 -9.53 -14.86 -1.95
C LYS A 49 -9.86 -15.41 -3.35
N SER A 50 -10.67 -14.69 -4.13
CA SER A 50 -11.05 -15.11 -5.47
C SER A 50 -9.84 -15.11 -6.38
N GLU A 51 -9.69 -16.11 -7.25
CA GLU A 51 -8.57 -16.17 -8.21
C GLU A 51 -8.60 -15.04 -9.25
N SER A 52 -9.76 -14.40 -9.46
CA SER A 52 -9.93 -13.33 -10.43
C SER A 52 -9.37 -11.96 -10.00
N LEU A 53 -9.29 -11.71 -8.69
CA LEU A 53 -8.94 -10.40 -8.10
C LEU A 53 -7.98 -10.51 -6.91
N GLY A 54 -7.87 -11.70 -6.31
CA GLY A 54 -7.34 -11.91 -4.98
C GLY A 54 -5.92 -12.46 -4.98
N GLY A 55 -4.99 -11.71 -4.38
CA GLY A 55 -3.66 -12.22 -4.07
C GLY A 55 -3.60 -13.00 -2.75
N GLY A 56 -4.71 -13.07 -2.01
CA GLY A 56 -4.86 -13.85 -0.78
C GLY A 56 -4.98 -13.02 0.48
N THR A 57 -4.87 -13.70 1.62
CA THR A 57 -5.00 -13.11 2.96
C THR A 57 -3.67 -13.17 3.72
N LEU A 58 -3.23 -12.04 4.24
CA LEU A 58 -1.96 -11.86 4.93
C LEU A 58 -2.19 -11.57 6.42
N ARG A 59 -1.25 -12.01 7.26
CA ARG A 59 -1.21 -11.67 8.69
C ARG A 59 0.14 -11.08 9.09
N ILE A 60 0.10 -10.17 10.06
CA ILE A 60 1.29 -9.70 10.77
C ILE A 60 1.44 -10.57 12.01
N PRO A 61 2.54 -11.32 12.19
CA PRO A 61 2.78 -12.11 13.39
C PRO A 61 2.71 -11.25 14.65
N MET A 62 1.99 -11.74 15.65
CA MET A 62 1.81 -11.05 16.93
C MET A 62 1.68 -12.08 18.04
N VAL A 63 2.25 -11.78 19.22
CA VAL A 63 2.06 -12.60 20.42
C VAL A 63 0.67 -12.32 20.99
N GLU A 64 -0.24 -13.29 20.87
CA GLU A 64 -1.65 -13.10 21.22
C GLU A 64 -1.97 -13.17 22.72
N THR A 65 -0.98 -13.46 23.58
CA THR A 65 -1.18 -13.69 25.02
C THR A 65 -1.67 -12.43 25.75
N TYR A 66 -1.24 -11.24 25.34
CA TYR A 66 -1.57 -9.97 26.01
C TYR A 66 -2.18 -8.91 25.07
N VAL A 67 -2.00 -9.06 23.76
CA VAL A 67 -2.41 -8.06 22.76
C VAL A 67 -3.42 -8.69 21.81
N ARG A 68 -4.59 -8.05 21.65
CA ARG A 68 -5.69 -8.59 20.82
C ARG A 68 -5.53 -8.28 19.34
N CYS A 69 -4.99 -7.11 19.02
CA CYS A 69 -4.67 -6.64 17.69
C CYS A 69 -3.62 -5.53 17.77
N LEU A 70 -2.87 -5.34 16.69
CA LEU A 70 -2.12 -4.11 16.48
C LEU A 70 -3.09 -2.99 16.13
N ASN A 71 -2.71 -1.75 16.47
CA ASN A 71 -3.42 -0.59 15.96
C ASN A 71 -3.41 -0.58 14.42
N LEU A 72 -4.47 -0.04 13.82
CA LEU A 72 -4.61 0.00 12.36
C LEU A 72 -3.45 0.75 11.68
N SER A 73 -3.04 1.92 12.21
CA SER A 73 -1.94 2.70 11.62
C SER A 73 -0.60 1.95 11.65
N VAL A 74 -0.32 1.26 12.76
CA VAL A 74 0.89 0.43 12.90
C VAL A 74 0.86 -0.74 11.91
N SER A 75 -0.29 -1.38 11.77
CA SER A 75 -0.48 -2.49 10.82
C SER A 75 -0.26 -2.05 9.37
N VAL A 76 -0.83 -0.89 9.00
CA VAL A 76 -0.64 -0.28 7.67
C VAL A 76 0.82 0.08 7.45
N GLY A 77 1.47 0.71 8.45
CA GLY A 77 2.89 1.08 8.36
C GLY A 77 3.80 -0.13 8.12
N ILE A 78 3.61 -1.21 8.88
CA ILE A 78 4.37 -2.47 8.72
C ILE A 78 4.19 -3.03 7.30
N ALA A 79 2.94 -3.16 6.86
CA ALA A 79 2.62 -3.74 5.56
C ALA A 79 3.17 -2.91 4.40
N VAL A 80 2.99 -1.59 4.43
CA VAL A 80 3.48 -0.68 3.39
C VAL A 80 5.00 -0.73 3.33
N TYR A 81 5.70 -0.67 4.47
CA TYR A 81 7.16 -0.67 4.46
C TYR A 81 7.76 -2.02 4.07
N GLU A 82 7.13 -3.14 4.43
CA GLU A 82 7.59 -4.46 3.97
C GLU A 82 7.38 -4.63 2.46
N ALA A 83 6.21 -4.27 1.94
CA ALA A 83 5.96 -4.26 0.50
C ALA A 83 6.96 -3.34 -0.22
N SER A 84 7.19 -2.15 0.34
CA SER A 84 8.17 -1.19 -0.18
C SER A 84 9.57 -1.75 -0.22
N ARG A 85 10.01 -2.41 0.86
CA ARG A 85 11.33 -3.02 0.96
C ARG A 85 11.55 -4.08 -0.12
N GLN A 86 10.55 -4.91 -0.40
CA GLN A 86 10.66 -5.95 -1.44
C GLN A 86 10.73 -5.38 -2.86
N ILE A 87 10.08 -4.23 -3.10
CA ILE A 87 10.10 -3.52 -4.39
C ILE A 87 11.13 -2.38 -4.42
N ASN A 88 12.19 -2.48 -3.62
CA ASN A 88 13.32 -1.52 -3.59
C ASN A 88 12.93 -0.05 -3.39
N TYR A 89 11.83 0.20 -2.67
CA TYR A 89 11.29 1.52 -2.39
C TYR A 89 11.00 2.37 -3.64
N GLU A 90 10.76 1.75 -4.81
CA GLU A 90 10.55 2.45 -6.08
C GLU A 90 9.53 3.60 -6.01
N GLN A 91 8.42 3.42 -5.27
CA GLN A 91 7.37 4.44 -5.10
C GLN A 91 7.74 5.59 -4.16
N LEU A 92 8.83 5.47 -3.39
CA LEU A 92 9.33 6.53 -2.51
C LEU A 92 10.54 7.26 -3.12
N GLN A 93 11.02 6.83 -4.29
CA GLN A 93 12.09 7.52 -4.99
C GLN A 93 11.53 8.79 -5.64
N CYS A 94 12.22 9.91 -5.41
CA CYS A 94 11.97 11.12 -6.18
C CYS A 94 12.39 10.85 -7.63
N PRO A 95 11.56 11.20 -8.64
CA PRO A 95 12.00 11.16 -10.03
C PRO A 95 13.27 12.01 -10.14
N PRO A 96 14.36 11.47 -10.71
CA PRO A 96 15.62 12.22 -10.83
C PRO A 96 15.51 13.47 -11.72
N ASP A 97 14.39 13.68 -12.44
CA ASP A 97 14.27 14.71 -13.49
C ASP A 97 13.06 15.67 -13.36
N THR A 98 12.56 15.96 -12.16
CA THR A 98 11.63 17.13 -11.99
C THR A 98 12.33 18.37 -11.43
N CYS A 99 13.66 18.35 -11.34
CA CYS A 99 14.48 19.57 -11.28
C CYS A 99 14.52 20.20 -12.67
N MET A 100 13.38 20.64 -13.20
CA MET A 100 13.39 21.73 -14.17
C MET A 100 13.64 22.98 -13.34
N ASP A 101 14.90 23.43 -13.33
CA ASP A 101 15.24 24.80 -13.04
C ASP A 101 14.42 25.68 -14.00
N THR A 102 13.24 26.14 -13.57
CA THR A 102 12.63 27.35 -14.15
C THR A 102 13.22 28.57 -13.44
N GLU A 103 14.54 28.72 -13.55
CA GLU A 103 15.15 30.04 -13.64
C GLU A 103 15.02 30.45 -15.13
N THR A 104 14.68 31.71 -15.40
CA THR A 104 14.31 32.33 -16.70
C THR A 104 12.81 32.18 -17.02
N SER A 105 11.90 33.15 -16.81
CA SER A 105 12.03 34.60 -16.90
C SER A 105 10.84 35.24 -16.16
N PHE A 106 11.07 35.85 -14.99
CA PHE A 106 10.18 36.92 -14.51
C PHE A 106 10.59 38.17 -15.29
N VAL A 107 10.09 38.29 -16.53
CA VAL A 107 10.20 39.53 -17.28
C VAL A 107 9.32 40.54 -16.57
N THR A 108 9.99 41.49 -15.92
CA THR A 108 9.47 42.81 -15.56
C THR A 108 8.89 43.50 -16.80
N GLU A 109 7.86 44.35 -16.60
CA GLU A 109 7.03 45.08 -17.60
C GLU A 109 5.66 44.37 -17.75
N ASP A 110 4.51 44.87 -17.31
CA ASP A 110 4.01 46.25 -17.27
C ASP A 110 3.08 46.47 -16.06
N ILE A 111 3.49 47.33 -15.14
CA ILE A 111 2.58 48.11 -14.31
C ILE A 111 2.84 49.55 -14.75
N PHE A 112 1.77 50.24 -15.20
CA PHE A 112 1.70 51.58 -15.83
C PHE A 112 1.46 51.56 -17.34
N ALA A 113 0.21 51.28 -17.71
CA ALA A 113 -0.48 51.91 -18.84
C ALA A 113 -1.89 52.32 -18.36
#